data_AF-A0A3D4SVR0-F1
#
_entry.id   AF-A0A3D4SVR0-F1
#
_cell.length_a   1.000
_cell.length_b   1.000
_cell.length_c   1.000
_cell.angle_alpha   90.00
_cell.angle_beta   90.00
_cell.angle_gamma   90.00
#
_symmetry.space_group_name_H-M   'P 1'
#
loop_
_entity.id
_entity.type
_entity.pdbx_description
1 polymer ?
#
loop_
_entity_poly.entity_id
_entity_poly.type
_entity_poly.pdbx_seq_one_letter_code
_entity_poly.pdbx_strand_id
1 'polypeptide(L)'
;MRLDALTGLLDEAEVDYQISNGVAVVVLPGEKRLKTNALFIPQDGMFRVEAFVCRAVEEAHTEVYRLLLQHNRRAFGVHYTLDNNNDIYLAGQLPDSVTAEDIQRVLGQILELADGDFNHILELGFESSIRREWKWRLKRGEPTFNLAAFQRLRPDYEEGRPESPVAPGEGTLPPAPGQ
;
A
#
# COMPACT_ATOMS: atom_id res chain seq x y z
N MET A 1 26.18 2.86 -9.97
CA MET A 1 25.76 3.68 -11.11
C MET A 1 25.92 5.17 -10.79
N ARG A 2 26.56 5.94 -11.67
CA ARG A 2 26.61 7.41 -11.56
C ARG A 2 25.26 8.03 -11.94
N LEU A 3 24.96 9.24 -11.45
CA LEU A 3 23.67 9.91 -11.70
C LEU A 3 23.38 10.13 -13.19
N ASP A 4 24.40 10.49 -13.98
CA ASP A 4 24.28 10.70 -15.43
C ASP A 4 23.85 9.43 -16.18
N ALA A 5 24.41 8.28 -15.79
CA ALA A 5 24.01 6.99 -16.34
C ALA A 5 22.58 6.63 -15.92
N LEU A 6 22.21 6.89 -14.66
CA LEU A 6 20.86 6.62 -14.15
C LEU A 6 19.80 7.47 -14.86
N THR A 7 20.07 8.76 -15.08
CA THR A 7 19.16 9.63 -15.83
C THR A 7 19.02 9.20 -17.29
N GLY A 8 20.11 8.79 -17.94
CA GLY A 8 20.05 8.23 -19.29
C GLY A 8 19.20 6.95 -19.38
N LEU A 9 19.24 6.10 -18.36
CA LEU A 9 18.39 4.92 -18.27
C LEU A 9 16.91 5.28 -18.05
N LEU A 10 16.61 6.32 -17.27
CA LEU A 10 15.25 6.83 -17.09
C LEU A 10 14.70 7.48 -18.37
N ASP A 11 15.55 8.19 -19.12
CA ASP A 11 15.21 8.76 -20.43
C ASP A 11 14.89 7.64 -21.44
N GLU A 12 15.71 6.58 -21.48
CA GLU A 12 15.46 5.40 -22.34
C GLU A 12 14.17 4.66 -21.95
N ALA A 13 13.83 4.65 -20.66
CA ALA A 13 12.58 4.12 -20.17
C ALA A 13 11.37 5.03 -20.42
N GLU A 14 11.55 6.22 -21.02
CA GLU A 14 10.48 7.21 -21.24
C GLU A 14 9.78 7.64 -19.93
N VAL A 15 10.56 7.82 -18.85
CA VAL A 15 10.05 8.20 -17.53
C VAL A 15 10.40 9.64 -17.22
N ASP A 16 9.39 10.47 -16.92
CA ASP A 16 9.61 11.82 -16.42
C ASP A 16 10.17 11.81 -14.99
N TYR A 17 11.23 12.58 -14.75
CA TYR A 17 11.84 12.75 -13.43
C TYR A 17 12.27 14.18 -13.14
N GLN A 18 12.48 14.46 -11.85
CA GLN A 18 13.11 15.69 -11.36
C GLN A 18 14.38 15.34 -10.59
N ILE A 19 15.42 16.16 -10.73
CA ILE A 19 16.65 15.98 -9.97
C ILE A 19 16.62 16.85 -8.72
N SER A 20 16.87 16.25 -7.57
CA SER A 20 16.97 16.94 -6.29
C SER A 20 18.07 16.31 -5.43
N ASN A 21 19.03 17.12 -4.99
CA ASN A 21 20.13 16.68 -4.11
C ASN A 21 20.87 15.41 -4.60
N GLY A 22 21.10 15.29 -5.91
CA GLY A 22 21.79 14.14 -6.49
C GLY A 22 20.94 12.86 -6.63
N VAL A 23 19.63 12.97 -6.41
CA VAL A 23 18.63 11.89 -6.53
C VAL A 23 17.68 12.22 -7.67
N ALA A 24 17.29 11.22 -8.46
CA ALA A 24 16.21 11.35 -9.44
C ALA A 24 14.87 10.96 -8.78
N VAL A 25 13.87 11.83 -8.91
CA VAL A 25 12.55 11.67 -8.30
C VAL A 25 11.52 11.49 -9.41
N VAL A 26 10.90 10.32 -9.43
CA VAL A 26 9.81 9.96 -10.35
C VAL A 26 8.49 10.08 -9.60
N VAL A 27 7.50 10.74 -10.20
CA VAL A 27 6.17 10.92 -9.61
C VAL A 27 5.19 10.00 -10.32
N LEU A 28 4.75 8.96 -9.62
CA LEU A 28 3.77 8.01 -10.14
C LEU A 28 2.35 8.46 -9.79
N PRO A 29 1.43 8.52 -10.77
CA PRO A 29 0.01 8.77 -10.51
C PRO A 29 -0.62 7.53 -9.89
N GLY A 30 -1.35 7.68 -8.77
CA GLY A 30 -2.13 6.60 -8.16
C GLY A 30 -3.62 6.96 -8.09
N GLU A 31 -4.47 5.94 -7.95
CA GLU A 31 -5.92 6.10 -7.88
C GLU A 31 -6.39 6.32 -6.43
N LYS A 32 -5.96 5.44 -5.53
CA LYS A 32 -6.28 5.52 -4.09
C LYS A 32 -5.32 6.48 -3.38
N ARG A 33 -4.06 6.46 -3.79
CA ARG A 33 -3.03 7.37 -3.34
C ARG A 33 -2.74 8.40 -4.43
N LEU A 34 -3.10 9.66 -4.18
CA LEU A 34 -3.00 10.75 -5.17
C LEU A 34 -1.67 10.78 -5.94
N LYS A 35 -0.54 10.59 -5.25
CA LYS A 35 0.81 10.53 -5.85
C LYS A 35 1.73 9.65 -5.01
N THR A 36 2.58 8.87 -5.69
CA THR A 36 3.69 8.13 -5.08
C THR A 36 5.00 8.62 -5.67
N ASN A 37 5.89 9.15 -4.82
CA ASN A 37 7.23 9.55 -5.25
C ASN A 37 8.17 8.35 -5.11
N ALA A 38 8.82 7.96 -6.21
CA ALA A 38 9.87 6.97 -6.24
C ALA A 38 11.23 7.68 -6.42
N LEU A 39 12.11 7.50 -5.46
CA LEU A 39 13.45 8.08 -5.42
C LEU A 39 14.44 7.07 -5.97
N PHE A 40 15.18 7.44 -6.99
CA PHE A 40 16.28 6.68 -7.58
C PHE A 40 17.59 7.31 -7.14
N ILE A 41 18.29 6.62 -6.24
CA ILE A 41 19.45 7.09 -5.50
C ILE A 41 20.70 6.41 -6.05
N PRO A 42 21.59 7.13 -6.75
CA PRO A 42 22.86 6.57 -7.25
C PRO A 42 23.72 6.00 -6.12
N GLN A 43 24.39 4.87 -6.37
CA GLN A 43 25.36 4.21 -5.49
C GLN A 43 26.54 3.67 -6.33
N ASP A 44 27.61 3.16 -5.73
CA ASP A 44 28.70 2.54 -6.51
C ASP A 44 28.26 1.18 -7.08
N GLY A 45 28.36 0.99 -8.40
CA GLY A 45 27.96 -0.26 -9.09
C GLY A 45 26.46 -0.62 -9.06
N MET A 46 25.62 0.19 -8.43
CA MET A 46 24.17 -0.02 -8.32
C MET A 46 23.41 1.30 -8.14
N PHE A 47 22.10 1.24 -7.98
CA PHE A 47 21.29 2.33 -7.43
C PHE A 47 20.21 1.76 -6.51
N ARG A 48 19.76 2.58 -5.58
CA ARG A 48 18.66 2.25 -4.66
C ARG A 48 17.39 2.92 -5.14
N VAL A 49 16.27 2.21 -5.03
CA VAL A 49 14.94 2.77 -5.26
C VAL A 49 14.19 2.78 -3.94
N GLU A 50 13.61 3.93 -3.58
CA GLU A 50 12.80 4.08 -2.37
C GLU A 50 11.51 4.83 -2.67
N ALA A 51 10.38 4.28 -2.25
CA ALA A 51 9.09 4.94 -2.30
C ALA A 51 8.43 4.88 -0.92
N PHE A 52 8.23 6.05 -0.30
CA PHE A 52 7.45 6.16 0.93
C PHE A 52 6.03 5.67 0.68
N VAL A 53 5.44 4.87 1.56
CA VAL A 53 4.06 4.39 1.45
C VAL A 53 3.17 5.11 2.45
N CYS A 54 3.45 4.95 3.74
CA CYS A 54 2.72 5.63 4.81
C CYS A 54 3.56 5.75 6.09
N ARG A 55 3.08 6.61 7.01
CA ARG A 55 3.67 6.73 8.34
C ARG A 55 3.46 5.43 9.13
N ALA A 56 4.23 5.26 10.19
CA ALA A 56 4.03 4.17 11.15
C ALA A 56 2.55 4.01 11.50
N VAL A 57 2.07 2.76 11.42
CA VAL A 57 0.70 2.41 11.81
C VAL A 57 0.49 2.63 13.30
N GLU A 58 -0.74 2.97 13.68
CA GLU A 58 -1.11 3.29 15.06
C GLU A 58 -1.54 2.05 15.86
N GLU A 59 -2.06 1.02 15.16
CA GLU A 59 -2.53 -0.24 15.74
C GLU A 59 -2.32 -1.43 14.79
N ALA A 60 -2.65 -2.64 15.26
CA ALA A 60 -2.57 -3.88 14.48
C ALA A 60 -1.21 -4.13 13.78
N HIS A 61 -0.10 -3.73 14.42
CA HIS A 61 1.25 -3.83 13.86
C HIS A 61 1.59 -5.23 13.34
N THR A 62 1.26 -6.29 14.11
CA THR A 62 1.55 -7.67 13.72
C THR A 62 0.79 -8.07 12.46
N GLU A 63 -0.48 -7.69 12.35
CA GLU A 63 -1.34 -7.98 11.21
C GLU A 63 -0.86 -7.26 9.96
N VAL A 64 -0.55 -5.97 10.09
CA VAL A 64 -0.02 -5.15 9.00
C VAL A 64 1.32 -5.71 8.55
N TYR A 65 2.29 -5.92 9.44
CA TYR A 65 3.62 -6.40 9.02
C TYR A 65 3.58 -7.80 8.44
N ARG A 66 2.70 -8.68 8.94
CA ARG A 66 2.45 -9.98 8.32
C ARG A 66 1.90 -9.84 6.90
N LEU A 67 0.93 -8.94 6.67
CA LEU A 67 0.41 -8.64 5.33
C LEU A 67 1.53 -8.17 4.40
N LEU A 68 2.34 -7.20 4.83
CA LEU A 68 3.46 -6.67 4.04
C LEU A 68 4.46 -7.76 3.65
N LEU A 69 4.84 -8.61 4.61
CA LEU A 69 5.75 -9.74 4.37
C LEU A 69 5.15 -10.80 3.42
N GLN A 70 3.84 -11.05 3.50
CA GLN A 70 3.16 -11.95 2.58
C GLN A 70 3.16 -11.40 1.15
N HIS A 71 3.00 -10.08 1.00
CA HIS A 71 3.01 -9.41 -0.30
C HIS A 71 4.41 -9.38 -0.92
N ASN A 72 5.45 -9.22 -0.09
CA ASN A 72 6.85 -9.32 -0.53
C ASN A 72 7.17 -10.61 -1.27
N ARG A 73 6.45 -11.71 -1.03
CA ARG A 73 6.64 -12.98 -1.75
C ARG A 73 6.45 -12.87 -3.26
N ARG A 74 5.60 -11.93 -3.71
CA ARG A 74 5.26 -11.74 -5.13
C ARG A 74 5.92 -10.52 -5.74
N ALA A 75 6.59 -9.69 -4.93
CA ALA A 75 7.12 -8.41 -5.37
C ALA A 75 8.41 -8.58 -6.16
N PHE A 76 8.53 -7.80 -7.25
CA PHE A 76 9.72 -7.76 -8.10
C PHE A 76 10.53 -6.48 -7.86
N GLY A 77 11.83 -6.62 -7.58
CA GLY A 77 12.81 -5.53 -7.49
C GLY A 77 12.69 -4.63 -6.26
N VAL A 78 11.48 -4.39 -5.75
CA VAL A 78 11.19 -3.62 -4.54
C VAL A 78 10.38 -4.44 -3.55
N HIS A 79 10.59 -4.19 -2.26
CA HIS A 79 9.91 -4.89 -1.17
C HIS A 79 9.51 -3.91 -0.07
N TYR A 80 8.45 -4.23 0.67
CA TYR A 80 8.09 -3.52 1.88
C TYR A 80 9.18 -3.63 2.93
N THR A 81 9.51 -2.49 3.52
CA THR A 81 10.50 -2.29 4.57
C THR A 81 9.99 -1.27 5.57
N LEU A 82 10.65 -1.22 6.73
CA LEU A 82 10.41 -0.22 7.78
C LEU A 82 11.69 0.60 7.98
N ASP A 83 11.53 1.90 8.20
CA ASP A 83 12.62 2.75 8.69
C ASP A 83 12.72 2.69 10.24
N ASN A 84 13.63 3.51 10.81
CA ASN A 84 13.81 3.57 12.27
C ASN A 84 12.59 4.13 13.03
N ASN A 85 11.69 4.83 12.35
CA ASN A 85 10.44 5.33 12.90
C ASN A 85 9.27 4.37 12.69
N ASN A 86 9.51 3.21 12.07
CA ASN A 86 8.52 2.26 11.57
C ASN A 86 7.62 2.81 10.46
N ASP A 87 8.04 3.85 9.77
CA ASP A 87 7.39 4.30 8.54
C ASP A 87 7.59 3.23 7.46
N ILE A 88 6.55 3.01 6.66
CA ILE A 88 6.51 1.94 5.67
C ILE A 88 7.01 2.47 4.32
N TYR A 89 7.98 1.78 3.76
CA TYR A 89 8.58 2.07 2.45
C TYR A 89 8.56 0.84 1.56
N LEU A 90 8.49 1.07 0.24
CA LEU A 90 8.98 0.12 -0.75
C LEU A 90 10.43 0.46 -1.06
N ALA A 91 11.33 -0.50 -0.90
CA ALA A 91 12.76 -0.31 -1.13
C ALA A 91 13.35 -1.45 -1.98
N GLY A 92 14.29 -1.11 -2.85
CA GLY A 92 15.00 -2.04 -3.73
C GLY A 92 16.42 -1.57 -4.01
N GLN A 93 17.34 -2.51 -4.26
CA GLN A 93 18.70 -2.22 -4.73
C GLN A 93 18.90 -2.94 -6.04
N LEU A 94 19.18 -2.19 -7.11
CA LEU A 94 19.29 -2.71 -8.47
C LEU A 94 20.70 -2.47 -9.01
N PRO A 95 21.31 -3.48 -9.67
CA PRO A 95 22.65 -3.35 -10.25
C PRO A 95 22.67 -2.30 -11.37
N ASP A 96 23.83 -1.92 -11.87
CA ASP A 96 23.92 -1.06 -13.07
C ASP A 96 23.57 -1.79 -14.39
N SER A 97 23.38 -3.11 -14.35
CA SER A 97 23.00 -3.94 -15.50
C SER A 97 21.49 -3.98 -15.80
N VAL A 98 20.66 -3.25 -15.05
CA VAL A 98 19.20 -3.21 -15.33
C VAL A 98 18.91 -2.47 -16.61
N THR A 99 17.85 -2.89 -17.29
CA THR A 99 17.38 -2.31 -18.54
C THR A 99 16.25 -1.30 -18.31
N ALA A 100 15.95 -0.51 -19.33
CA ALA A 100 14.79 0.38 -19.35
C ALA A 100 13.46 -0.37 -19.09
N GLU A 101 13.33 -1.61 -19.60
CA GLU A 101 12.17 -2.45 -19.33
C GLU A 101 12.07 -2.85 -17.85
N ASP A 102 13.20 -3.14 -17.20
CA ASP A 102 13.21 -3.46 -15.78
C ASP A 102 12.85 -2.25 -14.91
N ILE A 103 13.23 -1.03 -15.32
CA ILE A 103 12.78 0.21 -14.68
C ILE A 103 11.25 0.31 -14.73
N GLN A 104 10.67 0.11 -15.91
CA GLN A 104 9.21 0.12 -16.07
C GLN A 104 8.52 -0.93 -15.20
N ARG A 105 9.07 -2.15 -15.12
CA ARG A 105 8.56 -3.21 -14.24
C ARG A 105 8.63 -2.81 -12.76
N VAL A 106 9.73 -2.20 -12.32
CA VAL A 106 9.88 -1.71 -10.93
C VAL A 106 8.87 -0.59 -10.63
N LEU A 107 8.71 0.38 -11.53
CA LEU A 107 7.73 1.46 -11.34
C LEU A 107 6.29 0.92 -11.29
N GLY A 108 5.96 -0.03 -12.16
CA GLY A 108 4.68 -0.75 -12.13
C GLY A 108 4.46 -1.48 -10.80
N GLN A 109 5.49 -2.19 -10.30
CA GLN A 109 5.43 -2.86 -8.99
C GLN A 109 5.23 -1.87 -7.84
N ILE A 110 5.92 -0.72 -7.87
CA ILE A 110 5.74 0.34 -6.86
C ILE A 110 4.30 0.83 -6.87
N LEU A 111 3.74 1.11 -8.05
CA LEU A 111 2.37 1.58 -8.18
C LEU A 111 1.36 0.54 -7.67
N GLU A 112 1.51 -0.72 -8.10
CA GLU A 112 0.63 -1.82 -7.70
C GLU A 112 0.61 -2.02 -6.19
N LEU A 113 1.78 -2.09 -5.54
CA LEU A 113 1.89 -2.29 -4.10
C LEU A 113 1.45 -1.03 -3.33
N ALA A 114 1.97 0.14 -3.69
CA ALA A 114 1.70 1.37 -2.95
C ALA A 114 0.24 1.81 -3.06
N ASP A 115 -0.43 1.61 -4.20
CA ASP A 115 -1.83 1.97 -4.40
C ASP A 115 -2.77 0.82 -4.02
N GLY A 116 -2.47 -0.41 -4.49
CA GLY A 116 -3.28 -1.60 -4.26
C GLY A 116 -3.53 -1.88 -2.79
N ASP A 117 -2.47 -1.85 -1.98
CA ASP A 117 -2.51 -2.21 -0.57
C ASP A 117 -2.84 -1.04 0.35
N PHE A 118 -2.87 0.20 -0.17
CA PHE A 118 -3.00 1.42 0.64
C PHE A 118 -4.19 1.37 1.60
N ASN A 119 -5.39 1.11 1.06
CA ASN A 119 -6.61 1.08 1.88
C ASN A 119 -6.60 -0.08 2.88
N HIS A 120 -5.98 -1.22 2.56
CA HIS A 120 -5.93 -2.36 3.46
C HIS A 120 -4.98 -2.08 4.64
N ILE A 121 -3.83 -1.43 4.36
CA ILE A 121 -2.92 -0.95 5.40
C ILE A 121 -3.64 0.08 6.30
N LEU A 122 -4.39 1.01 5.71
CA LEU A 122 -5.12 2.03 6.47
C LEU A 122 -6.26 1.44 7.31
N GLU A 123 -7.04 0.52 6.75
CA GLU A 123 -8.16 -0.12 7.45
C GLU A 123 -7.68 -0.92 8.67
N LEU A 124 -6.54 -1.62 8.56
CA LEU A 124 -5.95 -2.36 9.68
C LEU A 124 -5.21 -1.44 10.66
N GLY A 125 -4.34 -0.57 10.15
CA GLY A 125 -3.37 0.16 10.96
C GLY A 125 -3.87 1.47 11.57
N PHE A 126 -5.04 1.95 11.16
CA PHE A 126 -5.61 3.24 11.57
C PHE A 126 -7.12 3.17 11.83
N GLU A 127 -7.68 1.98 12.07
CA GLU A 127 -9.12 1.73 12.22
C GLU A 127 -9.79 2.71 13.20
N SER A 128 -9.24 2.80 14.42
CA SER A 128 -9.70 3.65 15.50
C SER A 128 -9.68 5.12 15.12
N SER A 129 -8.61 5.56 14.44
CA SER A 129 -8.47 6.94 13.96
C SER A 129 -9.46 7.27 12.85
N ILE A 130 -9.68 6.36 11.91
CA ILE A 130 -10.68 6.52 10.85
C ILE A 130 -12.10 6.59 11.45
N ARG A 131 -12.42 5.75 12.44
CA ARG A 131 -13.71 5.79 13.16
C ARG A 131 -13.92 7.13 13.89
N ARG A 132 -12.87 7.68 14.51
CA ARG A 132 -12.93 8.99 15.17
C ARG A 132 -13.14 10.11 14.15
N GLU A 133 -12.44 10.08 13.02
CA GLU A 133 -12.58 11.04 11.93
C GLU A 133 -14.01 11.03 11.35
N TRP A 134 -14.60 9.85 11.14
CA TRP A 134 -16.00 9.73 10.75
C TRP A 134 -16.95 10.44 11.73
N LYS A 135 -16.82 10.15 13.04
CA LYS A 135 -17.66 10.78 14.08
C LYS A 135 -17.49 12.30 14.09
N TRP A 136 -16.25 12.78 13.94
CA TRP A 136 -15.94 14.19 13.93
C TRP A 136 -16.55 14.91 12.72
N ARG A 137 -16.40 14.35 11.50
CA ARG A 137 -16.96 14.94 10.29
C ARG A 137 -18.48 14.95 10.29
N LEU A 138 -19.12 13.84 10.66
CA LEU A 138 -20.59 13.75 10.74
C LEU A 138 -21.16 14.76 11.74
N LYS A 139 -20.53 14.92 12.91
CA LYS A 139 -20.97 15.88 13.93
C LYS A 139 -20.88 17.33 13.47
N ARG A 140 -19.90 17.66 12.61
CA ARG A 140 -19.63 19.03 12.16
C ARG A 140 -20.20 19.37 10.77
N GLY A 141 -20.75 18.38 10.06
CA GLY A 141 -21.21 18.55 8.68
C GLY A 141 -20.06 18.70 7.68
N GLU A 142 -18.88 18.17 8.00
CA GLU A 142 -17.70 18.24 7.13
C GLU A 142 -17.79 17.19 6.00
N PRO A 143 -17.22 17.45 4.81
CA PRO A 143 -17.29 16.51 3.69
C PRO A 143 -16.61 15.17 4.00
N THR A 144 -17.24 14.03 3.67
CA THR A 144 -16.70 12.68 3.98
C THR A 144 -16.17 11.92 2.77
N PHE A 145 -15.98 12.57 1.62
CA PHE A 145 -15.58 11.91 0.36
C PHE A 145 -14.26 11.12 0.49
N ASN A 146 -13.29 11.61 1.28
CA ASN A 146 -12.03 10.91 1.53
C ASN A 146 -12.17 9.64 2.39
N LEU A 147 -13.30 9.49 3.10
CA LEU A 147 -13.58 8.31 3.92
C LEU A 147 -14.42 7.27 3.16
N ALA A 148 -14.75 7.53 1.89
CA ALA A 148 -15.62 6.66 1.09
C ALA A 148 -15.06 5.24 0.92
N ALA A 149 -13.74 5.06 0.95
CA ALA A 149 -13.11 3.74 0.94
C ALA A 149 -13.32 2.94 2.24
N PHE A 150 -13.71 3.60 3.34
CA PHE A 150 -13.80 3.04 4.69
C PHE A 150 -15.22 3.07 5.25
N GLN A 151 -16.24 2.84 4.40
CA GLN A 151 -17.66 2.86 4.82
C GLN A 151 -17.97 1.87 5.94
N ARG A 152 -17.24 0.73 5.99
CA ARG A 152 -17.40 -0.28 7.05
C ARG A 152 -17.06 0.24 8.44
N LEU A 153 -16.25 1.29 8.51
CA LEU A 153 -15.82 1.93 9.76
C LEU A 153 -16.75 3.08 10.17
N ARG A 154 -17.77 3.39 9.37
CA ARG A 154 -18.74 4.45 9.66
C ARG A 154 -19.59 4.06 10.90
N PRO A 155 -19.85 4.98 11.84
CA PRO A 155 -20.53 4.67 13.11
C PRO A 155 -21.90 3.97 12.98
N ASP A 156 -22.68 4.34 11.97
CA ASP A 156 -24.02 3.83 11.68
C ASP A 156 -24.02 2.60 10.73
N TYR A 157 -22.85 2.06 10.39
CA TYR A 157 -22.74 0.93 9.46
C TYR A 157 -23.43 -0.35 9.96
N GLU A 158 -23.35 -0.63 11.27
CA GLU A 158 -23.98 -1.84 11.85
C GLU A 158 -25.50 -1.68 12.08
N GLU A 159 -25.98 -0.46 12.35
CA GLU A 159 -27.40 -0.17 12.56
C GLU A 159 -28.24 -0.34 11.28
N GLY A 160 -27.60 -0.29 10.10
CA GLY A 160 -28.23 -0.45 8.79
C GLY A 160 -28.02 -1.81 8.11
N ARG A 161 -27.34 -2.77 8.76
CA ARG A 161 -27.09 -4.10 8.16
C ARG A 161 -28.41 -4.88 8.14
N PRO A 162 -28.92 -5.32 6.97
CA PRO A 162 -30.03 -6.27 6.95
C PRO A 162 -29.60 -7.52 7.71
N GLU A 163 -30.41 -7.97 8.68
CA GLU A 163 -30.15 -9.20 9.41
C GLU A 163 -29.83 -10.30 8.40
N SER A 164 -28.65 -10.92 8.54
CA SER A 164 -28.30 -12.06 7.71
C SER A 164 -29.36 -13.14 7.96
N PRO A 165 -29.95 -13.76 6.93
CA PRO A 165 -30.98 -14.76 7.14
C PRO A 165 -30.40 -15.84 8.04
N VAL A 166 -31.04 -16.03 9.20
CA VAL A 166 -30.76 -17.12 10.12
C VAL A 166 -30.88 -18.40 9.29
N ALA A 167 -29.78 -19.14 9.13
CA ALA A 167 -29.83 -20.44 8.48
C ALA A 167 -30.91 -21.28 9.18
N PRO A 168 -31.83 -21.93 8.45
CA PRO A 168 -32.84 -22.78 9.08
C PRO A 168 -32.11 -23.81 9.92
N GLY A 169 -32.47 -23.88 11.21
CA GLY A 169 -31.79 -24.71 12.20
C GLY A 169 -31.58 -26.13 11.71
N GLU A 170 -30.42 -26.69 12.05
CA GLU A 170 -30.12 -28.10 11.88
C GLU A 170 -31.24 -28.92 12.54
N GLY A 171 -32.17 -29.39 11.70
CA GLY A 171 -33.14 -30.39 12.09
C GLY A 171 -32.36 -31.62 12.51
N THR A 172 -32.51 -31.99 13.77
CA THR A 172 -32.05 -33.23 14.38
C THR A 172 -32.16 -34.37 13.37
N LEU A 173 -31.03 -34.90 12.89
CA LEU A 173 -31.03 -36.13 12.13
C LEU A 173 -31.67 -37.23 13.00
N PRO A 174 -32.68 -37.97 12.51
CA PRO A 174 -33.17 -39.11 13.25
C PRO A 174 -32.05 -40.15 13.38
N PRO A 175 -31.98 -40.90 14.49
CA PRO A 175 -30.95 -41.90 14.69
C PRO A 175 -31.06 -42.99 13.62
N ALA A 176 -29.90 -43.40 13.09
CA ALA A 176 -29.82 -44.48 12.11
C ALA A 176 -30.41 -45.78 12.68
N PRO A 177 -31.16 -46.57 11.89
CA PRO A 177 -31.60 -47.88 12.34
C PRO A 177 -30.38 -48.78 12.52
N GLY A 178 -30.29 -49.41 13.69
CA GLY A 178 -29.23 -50.36 14.04
C GLY A 178 -29.37 -51.70 13.33
N GLN A 179 -28.20 -52.30 13.08
CA GLN A 179 -27.88 -53.70 12.71
C GLN A 179 -28.77 -54.42 11.71
#